data_AF-A0A3C0KD68-F1
#
_entry.id   AF-A0A3C0KD68-F1
#
_cell.length_a   1.000
_cell.length_b   1.000
_cell.length_c   1.000
_cell.angle_alpha   90.00
_cell.angle_beta   90.00
_cell.angle_gamma   90.00
#
_symmetry.space_group_name_H-M   'P 1'
#
loop_
_entity.id
_entity.type
_entity.pdbx_description
1 polymer ?
#
loop_
_entity_poly.entity_id
_entity_poly.type
_entity_poly.pdbx_seq_one_letter_code
_entity_poly.pdbx_strand_id
1 'polypeptide(L)'
;MTLRSLLGAPAVPIIDARAPARFRGETEPLDPVAGHIPGALNRPFGDNLTPEGFFKSPAQLRSEFAALLGQRDPRQAIHHCGSGVSAIPNVLAMAIAGWGITRLFPGSWSEWCSMPGAVFSHG
;
A
#
# COMPACT_ATOMS: atom_id res chain seq x y z
N MET A 1 11.07 3.20 14.68
CA MET A 1 9.62 2.97 14.82
C MET A 1 9.24 1.81 13.92
N THR A 2 8.53 0.79 14.40
CA THR A 2 8.16 -0.40 13.61
C THR A 2 6.77 -0.21 12.99
N LEU A 3 6.46 -0.87 11.87
CA LEU A 3 5.12 -0.78 11.26
C LEU A 3 4.02 -1.22 12.25
N ARG A 4 4.31 -2.22 13.08
CA ARG A 4 3.40 -2.69 14.14
C ARG A 4 3.04 -1.61 15.16
N SER A 5 3.99 -0.72 15.49
CA SER A 5 3.73 0.40 16.41
C SER A 5 2.82 1.49 15.83
N LEU A 6 2.52 1.42 14.52
CA LEU A 6 1.62 2.35 13.83
C LEU A 6 0.18 1.81 13.72
N LEU A 7 -0.08 0.57 14.14
CA LEU A 7 -1.43 0.02 14.14
C LEU A 7 -2.36 0.87 15.02
N GLY A 8 -3.49 1.29 14.45
CA GLY A 8 -4.46 2.14 15.13
C GLY A 8 -4.07 3.62 15.23
N ALA A 9 -2.89 4.03 14.73
CA ALA A 9 -2.54 5.44 14.63
C ALA A 9 -3.28 6.04 13.41
N PRO A 10 -4.28 6.93 13.60
CA PRO A 10 -5.12 7.43 12.50
C PRO A 10 -4.35 8.27 11.46
N ALA A 11 -3.12 8.69 11.79
CA ALA A 11 -2.36 9.66 11.01
C ALA A 11 -1.52 9.06 9.87
N VAL A 12 -1.06 7.81 9.96
CA VAL A 12 -0.09 7.26 8.99
C VAL A 12 -0.78 6.33 7.99
N PRO A 13 -0.86 6.70 6.70
CA PRO A 13 -1.48 5.85 5.70
C PRO A 13 -0.57 4.67 5.34
N ILE A 14 -1.06 3.46 5.59
CA ILE A 14 -0.47 2.21 5.10
C ILE A 14 -1.17 1.86 3.78
N ILE A 15 -0.42 1.63 2.71
CA ILE A 15 -0.96 1.43 1.37
C ILE A 15 -0.49 0.09 0.81
N ASP A 16 -1.44 -0.81 0.56
CA ASP A 16 -1.23 -2.13 -0.01
C ASP A 16 -1.35 -2.08 -1.54
N ALA A 17 -0.28 -2.46 -2.23
CA ALA A 17 -0.19 -2.46 -3.69
C ALA A 17 -0.65 -3.77 -4.37
N ARG A 18 -1.11 -4.76 -3.59
CA ARG A 18 -1.62 -6.03 -4.13
C ARG A 18 -2.98 -5.84 -4.81
N ALA A 19 -3.35 -6.82 -5.62
CA ALA A 19 -4.66 -6.89 -6.25
C ALA A 19 -5.80 -6.88 -5.18
N PRO A 20 -6.98 -6.34 -5.50
CA PRO A 20 -8.06 -6.19 -4.52
C PRO A 20 -8.49 -7.53 -3.88
N ALA A 21 -8.50 -8.63 -4.64
CA ALA A 21 -8.85 -9.95 -4.11
C ALA A 21 -7.86 -10.46 -3.05
N ARG A 22 -6.57 -10.09 -3.16
CA ARG A 22 -5.55 -10.41 -2.14
C ARG A 22 -5.69 -9.53 -0.92
N PHE A 23 -5.93 -8.23 -1.12
CA PHE A 23 -6.19 -7.29 -0.04
C PHE A 23 -7.42 -7.71 0.79
N ARG A 24 -8.55 -8.03 0.15
CA ARG A 24 -9.77 -8.48 0.85
C ARG A 24 -9.65 -9.86 1.51
N GLY A 25 -8.58 -10.59 1.21
CA GLY A 25 -8.35 -11.94 1.72
C GLY A 25 -9.19 -13.03 1.05
N GLU A 26 -9.68 -12.79 -0.16
CA GLU A 26 -10.42 -13.77 -0.96
C GLU A 26 -9.49 -14.84 -1.56
N THR A 27 -8.26 -14.43 -1.86
CA THR A 27 -7.21 -15.30 -2.42
C THR A 27 -5.86 -14.91 -1.85
N GLU A 28 -5.01 -15.88 -1.53
CA GLU A 28 -3.60 -15.61 -1.23
C GLU A 28 -2.75 -16.80 -1.68
N PRO A 29 -2.21 -16.76 -2.91
CA PRO A 29 -1.50 -17.91 -3.49
C PRO A 29 -0.05 -18.01 -3.01
N LEU A 30 0.51 -16.98 -2.37
CA LEU A 30 1.94 -16.91 -2.04
C LEU A 30 2.22 -17.11 -0.55
N ASP A 31 1.35 -16.58 0.31
CA ASP A 31 1.56 -16.47 1.74
C ASP A 31 0.55 -17.34 2.53
N PRO A 32 0.89 -17.79 3.76
CA PRO A 32 0.06 -18.75 4.50
C PRO A 32 -1.29 -18.18 5.00
N VAL A 33 -1.44 -16.85 5.01
CA VAL A 33 -2.62 -16.16 5.54
C VAL A 33 -3.10 -15.13 4.54
N ALA A 34 -4.40 -15.19 4.21
CA ALA A 34 -5.06 -14.20 3.38
C ALA A 34 -5.52 -12.98 4.21
N GLY A 35 -5.68 -11.83 3.56
CA GLY A 35 -6.12 -10.57 4.18
C GLY A 35 -5.09 -9.45 4.02
N HIS A 36 -5.19 -8.43 4.85
CA HIS A 36 -4.32 -7.25 4.82
C HIS A 36 -3.96 -6.74 6.23
N ILE A 37 -3.01 -5.81 6.28
CA ILE A 37 -2.59 -5.12 7.51
C ILE A 37 -3.77 -4.25 7.99
N PRO A 38 -4.25 -4.37 9.24
CA PRO A 38 -5.43 -3.63 9.69
C PRO A 38 -5.31 -2.12 9.47
N GLY A 39 -6.35 -1.54 8.86
CA GLY A 39 -6.42 -0.10 8.54
C GLY A 39 -5.65 0.32 7.28
N ALA A 40 -5.01 -0.62 6.56
CA ALA A 40 -4.39 -0.33 5.28
C ALA A 40 -5.43 0.07 4.22
N LEU A 41 -5.00 0.91 3.29
CA LEU A 41 -5.72 1.30 2.09
C LEU A 41 -5.24 0.45 0.92
N ASN A 42 -6.12 0.07 -0.02
CA ASN A 42 -5.71 -0.65 -1.22
C ASN A 42 -5.48 0.30 -2.40
N ARG A 43 -4.30 0.23 -3.00
CA ARG A 43 -3.93 0.90 -4.26
C ARG A 43 -3.12 -0.06 -5.12
N PRO A 44 -3.79 -0.97 -5.86
CA PRO A 44 -3.14 -1.88 -6.80
C PRO A 44 -2.12 -1.13 -7.67
N PHE A 45 -0.92 -1.67 -7.82
CA PHE A 45 0.17 -0.95 -8.49
C PHE A 45 -0.16 -0.51 -9.93
N GLY A 46 -0.96 -1.34 -10.63
CA GLY A 46 -1.42 -1.08 -12.00
C GLY A 46 -2.30 0.15 -12.12
N ASP A 47 -2.96 0.57 -11.03
CA ASP A 47 -3.82 1.76 -11.03
C ASP A 47 -3.02 3.06 -11.18
N ASN A 48 -1.70 3.02 -11.04
CA ASN A 48 -0.84 4.18 -11.32
C ASN A 48 -0.48 4.32 -12.79
N LEU A 49 -0.78 3.30 -13.60
CA LEU A 49 -0.38 3.23 -14.99
C LEU A 49 -1.56 3.52 -15.92
N THR A 50 -1.26 3.99 -17.12
CA THR A 50 -2.19 4.03 -18.24
C THR A 50 -2.28 2.64 -18.88
N PRO A 51 -3.28 2.38 -19.74
CA PRO A 51 -3.39 1.10 -20.45
C PRO A 51 -2.14 0.74 -21.28
N GLU A 52 -1.38 1.74 -21.71
CA GLU A 52 -0.14 1.59 -22.47
C GLU A 52 1.08 1.30 -21.57
N GLY A 53 0.90 1.28 -20.25
CA GLY A 53 1.96 0.95 -19.28
C GLY A 53 2.80 2.13 -18.81
N PHE A 54 2.44 3.37 -19.15
CA PHE A 54 3.12 4.58 -18.63
C PHE A 54 2.52 5.04 -17.31
N PHE A 55 3.28 5.76 -16.49
CA PHE A 55 2.68 6.44 -15.34
C PHE A 55 1.64 7.46 -15.81
N LYS A 56 0.50 7.52 -15.09
CA LYS A 56 -0.50 8.57 -15.24
C LYS A 56 0.12 9.96 -14.99
N SER A 57 -0.56 11.00 -15.49
CA SER A 57 -0.09 12.38 -15.30
C SER A 57 0.06 12.75 -13.81
N PRO A 58 1.00 13.66 -13.45
CA PRO A 58 1.15 14.16 -12.09
C PRO A 58 -0.17 14.62 -11.45
N ALA A 59 -1.00 15.37 -12.21
CA ALA A 59 -2.26 15.89 -11.72
C ALA A 59 -3.27 14.77 -11.42
N GLN A 60 -3.35 13.75 -12.28
CA GLN A 60 -4.24 12.62 -12.08
C GLN A 60 -3.80 11.77 -10.88
N LEU A 61 -2.51 11.42 -10.80
CA LEU A 61 -1.97 10.67 -9.66
C LEU A 61 -2.23 11.42 -8.34
N ARG A 62 -1.96 12.73 -8.33
CA ARG A 62 -2.19 13.56 -7.16
C ARG A 62 -3.66 13.58 -6.72
N SER A 63 -4.58 13.68 -7.67
CA SER A 63 -6.01 13.66 -7.39
C SER A 63 -6.46 12.30 -6.84
N GLU A 64 -6.08 11.20 -7.50
CA GLU A 64 -6.49 9.85 -7.10
C GLU A 64 -5.95 9.45 -5.71
N PHE A 65 -4.68 9.74 -5.44
CA PHE A 65 -4.11 9.49 -4.12
C PHE A 65 -4.68 10.43 -3.05
N ALA A 66 -4.98 11.69 -3.36
CA ALA A 66 -5.62 12.58 -2.38
C ALA A 66 -7.02 12.05 -1.99
N ALA A 67 -7.78 11.55 -2.97
CA ALA A 67 -9.06 10.89 -2.72
C ALA A 67 -8.89 9.63 -1.86
N LEU A 68 -7.88 8.80 -2.14
CA LEU A 68 -7.59 7.59 -1.37
C LEU A 68 -7.18 7.90 0.09
N LEU A 69 -6.36 8.93 0.29
CA LEU A 69 -5.76 9.26 1.58
C LEU A 69 -6.69 10.05 2.50
N GLY A 70 -7.67 10.77 1.93
CA GLY A 70 -8.55 11.66 2.68
C GLY A 70 -7.76 12.75 3.40
N GLN A 71 -7.90 12.84 4.72
CA GLN A 71 -7.23 13.86 5.55
C GLN A 71 -5.83 13.44 6.04
N ARG A 72 -5.33 12.26 5.65
CA ARG A 72 -4.01 11.75 6.08
C ARG A 72 -2.89 12.43 5.30
N ASP A 73 -1.75 12.69 5.95
CA ASP A 73 -0.59 13.31 5.29
C ASP A 73 0.03 12.35 4.26
N PRO A 74 0.00 12.68 2.95
CA PRO A 74 0.61 11.85 1.92
C PRO A 74 2.11 11.61 2.13
N ARG A 75 2.83 12.57 2.72
CA ARG A 75 4.28 12.45 2.94
C ARG A 75 4.65 11.39 3.97
N GLN A 76 3.68 10.97 4.79
CA GLN A 76 3.85 9.91 5.79
C GLN A 76 3.53 8.52 5.24
N ALA A 77 3.08 8.39 3.99
CA ALA A 77 2.65 7.11 3.43
C ALA A 77 3.73 6.02 3.54
N ILE A 78 3.27 4.82 3.87
CA ILE A 78 4.07 3.60 3.91
C ILE A 78 3.46 2.61 2.92
N HIS A 79 4.23 2.21 1.91
CA HIS A 79 3.79 1.28 0.88
C HIS A 79 4.26 -0.13 1.19
N HIS A 80 3.43 -1.13 0.87
CA HIS A 80 3.80 -2.53 0.88
C HIS A 80 3.07 -3.30 -0.22
N CYS A 81 3.47 -4.54 -0.47
CA CYS A 81 2.73 -5.45 -1.34
C CYS A 81 2.76 -6.87 -0.76
N GLY A 82 3.12 -7.89 -1.56
CA GLY A 82 3.46 -9.23 -1.07
C GLY A 82 4.87 -9.28 -0.49
N SER A 83 5.87 -8.95 -1.32
CA SER A 83 7.32 -9.09 -1.03
C SER A 83 8.16 -7.85 -1.39
N GLY A 84 7.55 -6.66 -1.41
CA GLY A 84 8.23 -5.37 -1.58
C GLY A 84 8.36 -4.83 -3.02
N VAL A 85 8.32 -5.67 -4.06
CA VAL A 85 8.58 -5.24 -5.46
C VAL A 85 7.44 -4.40 -6.04
N SER A 86 6.21 -4.91 -6.03
CA SER A 86 5.05 -4.21 -6.62
C SER A 86 4.61 -2.97 -5.85
N ALA A 87 5.22 -2.67 -4.70
CA ALA A 87 4.98 -1.42 -3.97
C ALA A 87 5.78 -0.24 -4.54
N ILE A 88 6.87 -0.51 -5.27
CA ILE A 88 7.74 0.52 -5.86
C ILE A 88 6.99 1.44 -6.84
N PRO A 89 6.12 0.96 -7.74
CA PRO A 89 5.31 1.84 -8.58
C PRO A 89 4.46 2.84 -7.77
N ASN A 90 3.97 2.47 -6.59
CA ASN A 90 3.23 3.42 -5.73
C ASN A 90 4.15 4.53 -5.20
N VAL A 91 5.36 4.18 -4.75
CA VAL A 91 6.37 5.16 -4.28
C VAL A 91 6.75 6.14 -5.40
N LEU A 92 7.00 5.63 -6.61
CA LEU A 92 7.32 6.45 -7.78
C LEU A 92 6.13 7.34 -8.17
N ALA A 93 4.91 6.80 -8.16
CA ALA A 93 3.72 7.56 -8.47
C ALA A 93 3.48 8.71 -7.49
N MET A 94 3.76 8.53 -6.19
CA MET A 94 3.69 9.63 -5.20
C MET A 94 4.78 10.69 -5.42
N ALA A 95 5.96 10.28 -5.86
CA ALA A 95 7.02 11.21 -6.25
C ALA A 95 6.61 12.04 -7.47
N ILE A 96 6.05 11.40 -8.51
CA ILE A 96 5.52 12.05 -9.72
C ILE A 96 4.36 13.00 -9.37
N ALA A 97 3.50 12.63 -8.42
CA ALA A 97 2.41 13.47 -7.92
C ALA A 97 2.88 14.70 -7.10
N GLY A 98 4.18 14.85 -6.88
CA GLY A 98 4.78 16.00 -6.20
C GLY A 98 4.83 15.89 -4.67
N TRP A 99 4.65 14.69 -4.10
CA TRP A 99 4.79 14.47 -2.65
C TRP A 99 6.17 13.96 -2.23
N GLY A 100 7.02 13.65 -3.21
CA GLY A 100 8.37 13.13 -2.97
C GLY A 100 8.40 11.62 -2.74
N ILE A 101 9.59 11.10 -2.40
CA ILE A 101 9.80 9.68 -2.14
C ILE A 101 9.28 9.35 -0.74
N THR A 102 8.21 8.56 -0.68
CA THR A 102 7.57 8.07 0.54
C THR A 102 8.20 6.77 1.03
N ARG A 103 7.75 6.26 2.18
CA ARG A 103 8.36 5.10 2.85
C ARG A 103 7.90 3.79 2.24
N LEU A 104 8.79 2.80 2.25
CA LEU A 104 8.50 1.42 1.87
C LEU A 104 8.63 0.52 3.10
N PHE A 105 7.69 -0.41 3.28
CA PHE A 105 7.86 -1.57 4.15
C PHE A 105 8.26 -2.78 3.30
N PRO A 106 9.58 -3.09 3.20
CA PRO A 106 10.10 -4.03 2.21
C PRO A 106 9.64 -5.48 2.47
N GLY A 107 9.59 -5.93 3.72
CA GLY A 107 9.14 -7.28 4.03
C GLY A 107 7.66 -7.54 3.75
N SER A 108 6.86 -6.47 3.66
CA SER A 108 5.52 -6.51 3.09
C SER A 108 4.60 -7.54 3.76
N TRP A 109 3.60 -8.07 3.04
CA TRP A 109 2.66 -9.03 3.59
C TRP A 109 3.34 -10.31 4.09
N SER A 110 4.32 -10.84 3.35
CA SER A 110 5.04 -12.06 3.72
C SER A 110 5.73 -11.96 5.09
N GLU A 111 6.40 -10.83 5.37
CA GLU A 111 6.98 -10.60 6.69
C GLU A 111 5.87 -10.42 7.74
N TRP A 112 4.87 -9.57 7.45
CA TRP A 112 3.80 -9.25 8.38
C TRP A 112 3.03 -10.48 8.85
N CYS A 113 2.51 -11.28 7.91
CA CYS A 113 1.67 -12.43 8.23
C CYS A 113 2.44 -13.55 8.94
N SER A 114 3.76 -13.55 8.84
CA SER A 114 4.64 -14.52 9.49
C SER A 114 5.08 -14.08 10.90
N MET A 115 4.79 -12.83 11.32
CA MET A 115 5.17 -12.35 12.65
C MET A 115 4.35 -13.03 13.75
N PRO A 116 4.96 -13.43 14.88
CA PRO A 116 4.22 -13.91 16.05
C PRO A 116 3.19 -12.89 16.55
N GLY A 117 1.94 -13.33 16.64
CA GLY A 117 0.81 -12.50 17.07
C GLY A 117 0.45 -11.38 16.09
N ALA A 118 0.76 -11.54 14.80
CA ALA A 118 0.29 -10.63 13.75
C ALA A 118 -1.24 -10.58 13.74
N VAL A 119 -1.77 -9.37 13.59
CA VAL A 119 -3.19 -9.13 13.36
C VAL A 119 -3.43 -8.86 11.88
N PHE A 120 -4.58 -9.29 11.38
CA PHE A 120 -4.96 -9.16 9.98
C PHE A 120 -6.45 -8.84 9.86
N SER A 121 -6.81 -8.18 8.75
CA SER A 121 -8.19 -7.83 8.41
C SER A 121 -8.60 -8.47 7.08
N HIS A 122 -9.90 -8.71 6.92
CA HIS A 122 -10.55 -9.22 5.70
C HIS A 122 -11.67 -8.26 5.29
N GLY A 123 -12.15 -8.42 4.05
CA GLY A 123 -13.15 -7.52 3.44
C GLY A 123 -12.55 -6.24 2.88
#